data_AF-A0A1M7PL37-F1
#
_entry.id   AF-A0A1M7PL37-F1
#
_cell.length_a   1.000
_cell.length_b   1.000
_cell.length_c   1.000
_cell.angle_alpha   90.00
_cell.angle_beta   90.00
_cell.angle_gamma   90.00
#
_symmetry.space_group_name_H-M   'P 1'
#
loop_
_entity.id
_entity.type
_entity.pdbx_description
1 polymer ?
#
loop_
_entity_poly.entity_id
_entity_poly.type
_entity_poly.pdbx_seq_one_letter_code
_entity_poly.pdbx_strand_id
1 'polypeptide(L)'
;MQSPNDVKNKVTKRLLLVADRAALLMVQPSATVSSLVVRAKLADGRTLGPLTMNGPAKLPATDGGRPAYSSVKYSALLPREWIQIGSTLEVGQGDFSSPRSIALSVTPATTLTHVTIPVYLFGARAAQSVVPDWALSSASTNGYTLDQEYQQKLPIAKLAQLTTGAVTIDQLAVGPRNDDQFCYPAMSFGSWADFKAAGGDTNARIYRLLADMRGTSANRDGSFAAGFYGFVQTVDGGRQVAASTGGGLGGGGVGTSGGDYRPDQVYSAIFNHEMGHAYGLPHADAAADAGDYPYPMGTKSGSTWGYDALKNQLLTTLEYSGQSCDGRTVDGTCFQRTPMSGGDDDRDGKTYRWNAFSDYQAAQMQEGFLDKVFRDDSYDGGYKRWNRGTGAFEKLSDSDRARIGTDVVKTGQSVQTVIGTVSHFNLSPTASGMVVTPAWTGNLPKQLDPTVQADMDLTLGNAPGAWGGYYCVYNGCDYTLVATYADGTVLRNLLSMGYHLTDGDVRPSTKDVLNGDNFSSYAVNLPTGHGGLAKLQLFNTPFGSKWQARLTAIRSTDLGTTGYPLVNEWTPAAGFGGGPGAPGITQFDAAACKAGAVVKRPTR
;
A
#
# COMPACT_ATOMS: atom_id res chain seq x y z
N MET A 1 0.15 -25.00 -5.73
CA MET A 1 -0.70 -24.44 -6.81
C MET A 1 0.23 -23.90 -7.88
N GLN A 2 -0.13 -24.02 -9.16
CA GLN A 2 0.69 -23.58 -10.29
C GLN A 2 -0.22 -23.06 -11.39
N SER A 3 0.06 -21.86 -11.90
CA SER A 3 -0.45 -21.41 -13.20
C SER A 3 0.24 -22.13 -14.37
N PRO A 4 -0.26 -22.01 -15.61
CA PRO A 4 0.44 -22.53 -16.79
C PRO A 4 1.91 -22.06 -16.89
N ASN A 5 2.18 -20.79 -16.62
CA ASN A 5 3.54 -20.23 -16.64
C ASN A 5 4.36 -20.71 -15.44
N ASP A 6 3.77 -20.92 -14.26
CA ASP A 6 4.45 -21.54 -13.12
C ASP A 6 4.91 -22.96 -13.48
N VAL A 7 4.09 -23.76 -14.17
CA VAL A 7 4.47 -25.11 -14.63
C VAL A 7 5.67 -25.03 -15.57
N LYS A 8 5.61 -24.14 -16.58
CA LYS A 8 6.71 -23.91 -17.52
C LYS A 8 8.00 -23.48 -16.81
N ASN A 9 7.88 -22.61 -15.81
CA ASN A 9 9.00 -22.06 -15.06
C ASN A 9 9.42 -22.92 -13.85
N LYS A 10 8.77 -24.06 -13.62
CA LYS A 10 8.99 -24.96 -12.47
C LYS A 10 8.84 -24.25 -11.11
N VAL A 11 7.95 -23.27 -11.04
CA VAL A 11 7.58 -22.54 -9.83
C VAL A 11 6.37 -23.20 -9.18
N THR A 12 6.28 -23.23 -7.86
CA THR A 12 5.07 -23.68 -7.15
C THR A 12 4.74 -22.73 -6.03
N LYS A 13 3.48 -22.28 -5.99
CA LYS A 13 2.95 -21.46 -4.90
C LYS A 13 2.35 -22.32 -3.81
N ARG A 14 2.58 -21.92 -2.56
CA ARG A 14 2.07 -22.61 -1.37
C ARG A 14 1.41 -21.60 -0.43
N LEU A 15 0.14 -21.84 -0.11
CA LEU A 15 -0.53 -21.19 1.01
C LEU A 15 -0.31 -22.08 2.25
N LEU A 16 0.36 -21.54 3.26
CA LEU A 16 0.71 -22.24 4.50
C LEU A 16 -0.05 -21.64 5.68
N LEU A 17 -0.04 -22.36 6.81
CA LEU A 17 -0.56 -21.81 8.07
C LEU A 17 0.25 -20.57 8.47
N VAL A 18 -0.42 -19.60 9.09
CA VAL A 18 0.23 -18.39 9.63
C VAL A 18 0.29 -18.55 11.14
N ALA A 19 1.48 -18.38 11.74
CA ALA A 19 1.63 -18.45 13.18
C ALA A 19 0.77 -17.40 13.89
N ASP A 20 0.34 -17.71 15.12
CA ASP A 20 -0.56 -16.84 15.91
C ASP A 20 -1.88 -16.50 15.19
N ARG A 21 -2.37 -17.44 14.37
CA ARG A 21 -3.70 -17.36 13.75
C ARG A 21 -4.45 -18.67 13.97
N ALA A 22 -5.71 -18.57 14.42
CA ALA A 22 -6.57 -19.74 14.55
C ALA A 22 -6.82 -20.40 13.19
N ALA A 23 -6.98 -21.73 13.18
CA ALA A 23 -7.15 -22.50 11.95
C ALA A 23 -8.19 -23.61 12.13
N LEU A 24 -9.07 -23.78 11.14
CA LEU A 24 -9.98 -24.92 11.12
C LEU A 24 -9.22 -26.18 10.71
N LEU A 25 -9.09 -27.14 11.63
CA LEU A 25 -8.65 -28.49 11.31
C LEU A 25 -9.84 -29.30 10.81
N MET A 26 -9.70 -29.93 9.65
CA MET A 26 -10.64 -30.93 9.14
C MET A 26 -9.94 -32.26 8.93
N VAL A 27 -10.49 -33.34 9.46
CA VAL A 27 -9.93 -34.70 9.36
C VAL A 27 -10.97 -35.65 8.80
N GLN A 28 -10.61 -36.37 7.74
CA GLN A 28 -11.39 -37.48 7.22
C GLN A 28 -10.70 -38.80 7.60
N PRO A 29 -11.26 -39.57 8.54
CA PRO A 29 -10.72 -40.89 8.85
C PRO A 29 -11.00 -41.87 7.69
N SER A 30 -10.11 -42.83 7.49
CA SER A 30 -10.25 -43.86 6.44
C SER A 30 -11.36 -44.89 6.74
N ALA A 31 -11.81 -44.94 7.99
CA ALA A 31 -12.90 -45.79 8.47
C ALA A 31 -13.76 -44.99 9.47
N THR A 32 -14.96 -45.47 9.76
CA THR A 32 -15.85 -44.86 10.76
C THR A 32 -15.20 -44.89 12.15
N VAL A 33 -15.18 -43.75 12.83
CA VAL A 33 -14.65 -43.60 14.18
C VAL A 33 -15.72 -43.00 15.09
N SER A 34 -15.78 -43.40 16.35
CA SER A 34 -16.77 -42.88 17.31
C SER A 34 -16.43 -41.47 17.79
N SER A 35 -15.14 -41.16 17.96
CA SER A 35 -14.65 -39.86 18.39
C SER A 35 -13.23 -39.61 17.91
N LEU A 36 -12.90 -38.34 17.67
CA LEU A 36 -11.53 -37.89 17.41
C LEU A 36 -11.16 -36.82 18.43
N VAL A 37 -9.92 -36.88 18.90
CA VAL A 37 -9.32 -35.88 19.77
C VAL A 37 -8.03 -35.36 19.12
N VAL A 38 -7.70 -34.10 19.34
CA VAL A 38 -6.47 -33.49 18.84
C VAL A 38 -5.74 -32.74 19.95
N ARG A 39 -4.40 -32.79 19.95
CA ARG A 39 -3.54 -31.96 20.79
C ARG A 39 -2.36 -31.45 19.97
N ALA A 40 -1.74 -30.36 20.39
CA ALA A 40 -0.52 -29.83 19.77
C ALA A 40 0.69 -30.10 20.65
N LYS A 41 1.79 -30.55 20.04
CA LYS A 41 3.14 -30.55 20.61
C LYS A 41 3.90 -29.37 20.03
N LEU A 42 4.34 -28.46 20.89
CA LEU A 42 5.11 -27.28 20.51
C LEU A 42 6.61 -27.61 20.43
N ALA A 43 7.36 -26.78 19.71
CA ALA A 43 8.81 -26.95 19.57
C ALA A 43 9.58 -26.81 20.91
N ASP A 44 9.01 -26.11 21.89
CA ASP A 44 9.57 -25.96 23.25
C ASP A 44 9.25 -27.15 24.19
N GLY A 45 8.61 -28.20 23.67
CA GLY A 45 8.26 -29.40 24.42
C GLY A 45 6.90 -29.32 25.13
N ARG A 46 6.23 -28.17 25.16
CA ARG A 46 4.88 -28.06 25.75
C ARG A 46 3.86 -28.83 24.91
N THR A 47 2.85 -29.35 25.58
CA THR A 47 1.67 -29.97 24.94
C THR A 47 0.43 -29.15 25.27
N LEU A 48 -0.35 -28.78 24.26
CA LEU A 48 -1.60 -28.03 24.38
C LEU A 48 -2.80 -28.90 23.98
N GLY A 49 -3.90 -28.78 24.71
CA GLY A 49 -5.11 -29.59 24.52
C GLY A 49 -5.29 -30.65 25.62
N PRO A 50 -6.13 -31.69 25.38
CA PRO A 50 -6.76 -32.03 24.11
C PRO A 50 -8.04 -31.24 23.76
N LEU A 51 -8.42 -31.26 22.49
CA LEU A 51 -9.71 -30.82 21.98
C LEU A 51 -10.46 -32.02 21.38
N THR A 52 -11.72 -32.20 21.78
CA THR A 52 -12.62 -33.14 21.10
C THR A 52 -13.08 -32.54 19.78
N MET A 53 -12.95 -33.28 18.70
CA MET A 53 -13.38 -32.85 17.38
C MET A 53 -14.90 -32.99 17.22
N ASN A 54 -15.52 -32.00 16.59
CA ASN A 54 -16.89 -32.06 16.13
C ASN A 54 -17.05 -33.15 15.07
N GLY A 55 -18.08 -33.98 15.21
CA GLY A 55 -18.47 -34.96 14.18
C GLY A 55 -18.98 -34.28 12.90
N PRO A 56 -19.13 -35.02 11.79
CA PRO A 56 -19.42 -34.43 10.48
C PRO A 56 -20.70 -33.59 10.41
N ALA A 57 -21.74 -33.96 11.16
CA ALA A 57 -22.99 -33.18 11.23
C ALA A 57 -22.85 -31.81 11.92
N LYS A 58 -21.71 -31.53 12.56
CA LYS A 58 -21.39 -30.28 13.25
C LYS A 58 -20.28 -29.49 12.56
N LEU A 59 -19.99 -29.80 11.29
CA LEU A 59 -19.08 -28.99 10.48
C LEU A 59 -19.60 -27.54 10.40
N PRO A 60 -18.72 -26.51 10.41
CA PRO A 60 -19.13 -25.13 10.18
C PRO A 60 -19.98 -24.99 8.92
N ALA A 61 -21.04 -24.18 9.02
CA ALA A 61 -21.92 -23.93 7.89
C ALA A 61 -21.18 -23.19 6.77
N THR A 62 -21.66 -23.38 5.54
CA THR A 62 -21.22 -22.61 4.39
C THR A 62 -21.98 -21.29 4.33
N ASP A 63 -21.29 -20.23 3.93
CA ASP A 63 -21.88 -18.92 3.66
C ASP A 63 -23.01 -18.95 2.61
N GLY A 64 -23.90 -17.94 2.66
CA GLY A 64 -25.05 -17.81 1.77
C GLY A 64 -26.01 -19.02 1.73
N GLY A 65 -25.99 -19.87 2.77
CA GLY A 65 -26.85 -21.06 2.86
C GLY A 65 -26.50 -22.17 1.87
N ARG A 66 -25.26 -22.21 1.36
CA ARG A 66 -24.80 -23.24 0.42
C ARG A 66 -24.71 -24.61 1.09
N PRO A 67 -24.70 -25.71 0.30
CA PRO A 67 -24.52 -27.06 0.84
C PRO A 67 -23.27 -27.17 1.72
N ALA A 68 -23.33 -28.10 2.69
CA ALA A 68 -22.20 -28.39 3.55
C ALA A 68 -20.97 -28.82 2.73
N TYR A 69 -19.80 -28.33 3.11
CA TYR A 69 -18.54 -28.66 2.44
C TYR A 69 -18.22 -30.17 2.44
N SER A 70 -18.62 -30.89 3.49
CA SER A 70 -18.44 -32.34 3.59
C SER A 70 -19.43 -32.97 4.57
N SER A 71 -19.83 -34.21 4.29
CA SER A 71 -20.64 -35.05 5.18
C SER A 71 -19.83 -36.08 5.98
N VAL A 72 -18.50 -36.12 5.80
CA VAL A 72 -17.63 -37.17 6.38
C VAL A 72 -16.44 -36.62 7.18
N LYS A 73 -16.20 -35.31 7.15
CA LYS A 73 -15.05 -34.68 7.84
C LYS A 73 -15.41 -34.29 9.27
N TYR A 74 -14.55 -34.66 10.21
CA TYR A 74 -14.55 -34.14 11.58
C TYR A 74 -13.84 -32.79 11.59
N SER A 75 -14.18 -31.92 12.54
CA SER A 75 -13.58 -30.60 12.62
C SER A 75 -13.26 -30.12 14.03
N ALA A 76 -12.25 -29.28 14.16
CA ALA A 76 -11.97 -28.51 15.37
C ALA A 76 -11.35 -27.17 14.98
N LEU A 77 -11.75 -26.08 15.64
CA LEU A 77 -11.05 -24.81 15.53
C LEU A 77 -9.81 -24.88 16.43
N LEU A 78 -8.63 -24.93 15.82
CA LEU A 78 -7.36 -24.90 16.54
C LEU A 78 -7.12 -23.49 17.06
N PRO A 79 -6.89 -23.30 18.37
CA PRO A 79 -6.52 -22.02 18.93
C PRO A 79 -5.23 -21.47 18.32
N ARG A 80 -5.13 -20.14 18.22
CA ARG A 80 -4.00 -19.46 17.56
C ARG A 80 -2.66 -19.82 18.18
N GLU A 81 -2.63 -20.05 19.50
CA GLU A 81 -1.44 -20.43 20.25
C GLU A 81 -0.95 -21.85 19.97
N TRP A 82 -1.71 -22.67 19.24
CA TRP A 82 -1.26 -24.00 18.77
C TRP A 82 -0.47 -23.89 17.46
N ILE A 83 -0.74 -22.85 16.68
CA ILE A 83 -0.17 -22.63 15.35
C ILE A 83 1.13 -21.85 15.51
N GLN A 84 2.23 -22.59 15.66
CA GLN A 84 3.57 -22.06 15.80
C GLN A 84 4.54 -22.81 14.89
N ILE A 85 5.66 -22.18 14.55
CA ILE A 85 6.73 -22.81 13.77
C ILE A 85 7.27 -24.01 14.57
N GLY A 86 7.36 -25.17 13.92
CA GLY A 86 7.81 -26.42 14.54
C GLY A 86 6.73 -27.18 15.32
N SER A 87 5.50 -26.68 15.40
CA SER A 87 4.39 -27.42 16.03
C SER A 87 4.05 -28.71 15.27
N THR A 88 3.68 -29.74 16.01
CA THR A 88 3.14 -31.00 15.50
C THR A 88 1.76 -31.25 16.11
N LEU A 89 0.78 -31.62 15.30
CA LEU A 89 -0.52 -32.08 15.79
C LEU A 89 -0.47 -33.58 16.04
N GLU A 90 -1.08 -34.03 17.13
CA GLU A 90 -1.37 -35.42 17.38
C GLU A 90 -2.88 -35.62 17.35
N VAL A 91 -3.36 -36.49 16.47
CA VAL A 91 -4.77 -36.85 16.34
C VAL A 91 -4.98 -38.28 16.82
N GLY A 92 -5.90 -38.44 17.77
CA GLY A 92 -6.21 -39.70 18.43
C GLY A 92 -7.67 -40.13 18.25
N GLN A 93 -7.93 -41.43 18.40
CA GLN A 93 -9.29 -41.99 18.37
C GLN A 93 -9.75 -42.19 19.82
N GLY A 94 -10.49 -41.23 20.36
CA GLY A 94 -10.88 -41.20 21.78
C GLY A 94 -9.76 -40.84 22.76
N ASP A 95 -8.53 -41.33 22.54
CA ASP A 95 -7.34 -41.03 23.33
C ASP A 95 -6.07 -40.88 22.49
N PHE A 96 -4.90 -40.73 23.13
CA PHE A 96 -3.58 -40.63 22.47
C PHE A 96 -2.72 -41.88 22.72
N SER A 97 -3.32 -43.07 22.81
CA SER A 97 -2.58 -44.34 22.93
C SER A 97 -1.84 -44.71 21.63
N SER A 98 -2.40 -44.35 20.48
CA SER A 98 -1.80 -44.55 19.14
C SER A 98 -2.08 -43.35 18.22
N PRO A 99 -1.56 -42.14 18.55
CA PRO A 99 -1.91 -40.94 17.84
C PRO A 99 -1.20 -40.84 16.49
N ARG A 100 -1.88 -40.28 15.49
CA ARG A 100 -1.25 -39.86 14.24
C ARG A 100 -0.60 -38.50 14.45
N SER A 101 0.72 -38.45 14.29
CA SER A 101 1.48 -37.20 14.32
C SER A 101 1.51 -36.54 12.93
N ILE A 102 1.27 -35.23 12.88
CA ILE A 102 1.23 -34.41 11.68
C ILE A 102 2.05 -33.15 11.94
N ALA A 103 3.24 -33.05 11.33
CA ALA A 103 4.04 -31.83 11.41
C ALA A 103 3.32 -30.69 10.68
N LEU A 104 3.27 -29.50 11.29
CA LEU A 104 2.66 -28.33 10.69
C LEU A 104 3.69 -27.54 9.88
N SER A 105 3.32 -27.16 8.66
CA SER A 105 4.04 -26.16 7.87
C SER A 105 3.48 -24.78 8.18
N VAL A 106 4.21 -24.01 8.98
CA VAL A 106 3.76 -22.72 9.53
C VAL A 106 4.74 -21.64 9.11
N THR A 107 4.20 -20.53 8.64
CA THR A 107 4.92 -19.29 8.34
C THR A 107 4.87 -18.36 9.55
N PRO A 108 5.79 -17.39 9.69
CA PRO A 108 5.76 -16.44 10.79
C PRO A 108 4.45 -15.65 10.91
N ALA A 109 4.21 -15.14 12.11
CA ALA A 109 3.06 -14.28 12.40
C ALA A 109 3.27 -12.90 11.76
N THR A 110 2.74 -12.71 10.56
CA THR A 110 2.82 -11.41 9.88
C THR A 110 1.80 -10.42 10.42
N THR A 111 2.26 -9.23 10.80
CA THR A 111 1.41 -8.05 11.01
C THR A 111 1.45 -7.18 9.78
N LEU A 112 0.29 -6.91 9.18
CA LEU A 112 0.14 -5.92 8.11
C LEU A 112 -0.31 -4.60 8.73
N THR A 113 0.39 -3.51 8.43
CA THR A 113 -0.05 -2.15 8.79
C THR A 113 -0.84 -1.56 7.63
N HIS A 114 -2.11 -1.26 7.87
CA HIS A 114 -2.96 -0.53 6.94
C HIS A 114 -3.02 0.94 7.32
N VAL A 115 -2.71 1.81 6.38
CA VAL A 115 -2.71 3.27 6.57
C VAL A 115 -3.79 3.89 5.70
N THR A 116 -4.82 4.44 6.33
CA THR A 116 -5.86 5.23 5.65
C THR A 116 -5.43 6.68 5.53
N ILE A 117 -5.53 7.24 4.32
CA ILE A 117 -5.25 8.64 4.02
C ILE A 117 -6.56 9.33 3.58
N PRO A 118 -7.16 10.16 4.45
CA PRO A 118 -8.24 11.06 4.06
C PRO A 118 -7.73 12.11 3.07
N VAL A 119 -8.26 12.15 1.85
CA VAL A 119 -7.87 13.14 0.84
C VAL A 119 -9.05 14.05 0.50
N TYR A 120 -8.86 15.35 0.66
CA TYR A 120 -9.84 16.39 0.39
C TYR A 120 -9.32 17.37 -0.65
N LEU A 121 -10.01 17.47 -1.78
CA LEU A 121 -9.62 18.33 -2.90
C LEU A 121 -10.61 19.48 -3.10
N PHE A 122 -10.12 20.59 -3.65
CA PHE A 122 -10.93 21.68 -4.23
C PHE A 122 -12.00 22.23 -3.26
N GLY A 123 -11.57 22.60 -2.04
CA GLY A 123 -12.47 23.14 -1.02
C GLY A 123 -13.17 22.08 -0.15
N ALA A 124 -13.02 20.78 -0.45
CA ALA A 124 -13.49 19.73 0.46
C ALA A 124 -12.71 19.77 1.78
N ARG A 125 -13.34 19.36 2.88
CA ARG A 125 -12.79 19.45 4.24
C ARG A 125 -13.24 18.27 5.10
N ALA A 126 -12.47 18.01 6.16
CA ALA A 126 -12.80 16.97 7.13
C ALA A 126 -14.14 17.20 7.85
N ALA A 127 -14.47 18.46 8.17
CA ALA A 127 -15.71 18.80 8.88
C ALA A 127 -16.99 18.52 8.08
N GLN A 128 -16.88 18.43 6.75
CA GLN A 128 -17.98 18.12 5.83
C GLN A 128 -17.77 16.75 5.16
N SER A 129 -16.95 15.90 5.78
CA SER A 129 -16.63 14.61 5.18
C SER A 129 -17.86 13.75 5.00
N VAL A 130 -17.93 13.11 3.84
CA VAL A 130 -18.93 12.08 3.59
C VAL A 130 -18.56 10.76 4.23
N VAL A 131 -17.35 10.64 4.79
CA VAL A 131 -16.92 9.51 5.61
C VAL A 131 -16.88 10.01 7.06
N PRO A 132 -17.79 9.54 7.94
CA PRO A 132 -17.91 10.08 9.30
C PRO A 132 -16.73 9.70 10.19
N ASP A 133 -16.17 8.50 10.01
CA ASP A 133 -14.99 8.01 10.71
C ASP A 133 -14.15 7.17 9.74
N TRP A 134 -12.85 7.45 9.75
CA TRP A 134 -11.87 6.85 8.85
C TRP A 134 -11.27 5.57 9.39
N ALA A 135 -11.41 5.27 10.68
CA ALA A 135 -10.96 3.98 11.20
C ALA A 135 -11.79 2.86 10.55
N LEU A 136 -11.14 1.83 9.99
CA LEU A 136 -11.83 0.64 9.47
C LEU A 136 -12.70 0.00 10.56
N SER A 137 -12.26 0.04 11.82
CA SER A 137 -13.02 -0.47 12.96
C SER A 137 -14.29 0.32 13.30
N SER A 138 -14.50 1.50 12.71
CA SER A 138 -15.68 2.35 12.99
C SER A 138 -16.95 1.88 12.28
N ALA A 139 -16.80 1.06 11.23
CA ALA A 139 -17.89 0.45 10.50
C ALA A 139 -17.92 -1.05 10.79
N SER A 140 -19.08 -1.66 10.56
CA SER A 140 -19.27 -3.09 10.77
C SER A 140 -20.11 -3.71 9.66
N THR A 141 -19.98 -5.02 9.47
CA THR A 141 -20.88 -5.82 8.66
C THR A 141 -21.25 -7.06 9.45
N ASN A 142 -22.56 -7.29 9.59
CA ASN A 142 -23.13 -8.39 10.36
C ASN A 142 -22.54 -8.50 11.80
N GLY A 143 -22.38 -7.36 12.48
CA GLY A 143 -21.92 -7.29 13.88
C GLY A 143 -20.41 -7.38 14.09
N TYR A 144 -19.61 -7.51 13.02
CA TYR A 144 -18.14 -7.52 13.11
C TYR A 144 -17.57 -6.26 12.48
N THR A 145 -16.57 -5.66 13.13
CA THR A 145 -15.92 -4.46 12.62
C THR A 145 -15.15 -4.77 11.35
N LEU A 146 -15.02 -3.80 10.43
CA LEU A 146 -14.43 -4.08 9.10
C LEU A 146 -12.96 -4.50 9.18
N ASP A 147 -12.21 -4.05 10.19
CA ASP A 147 -10.84 -4.50 10.43
C ASP A 147 -10.76 -6.00 10.73
N GLN A 148 -11.65 -6.49 11.58
CA GLN A 148 -11.75 -7.90 11.94
C GLN A 148 -12.12 -8.75 10.72
N GLU A 149 -13.11 -8.31 9.94
CA GLU A 149 -13.52 -9.00 8.73
C GLU A 149 -12.42 -9.01 7.66
N TYR A 150 -11.79 -7.86 7.40
CA TYR A 150 -10.75 -7.76 6.38
C TYR A 150 -9.55 -8.65 6.70
N GLN A 151 -9.18 -8.76 7.98
CA GLN A 151 -8.16 -9.71 8.43
C GLN A 151 -8.48 -11.16 8.05
N GLN A 152 -9.76 -11.56 8.02
CA GLN A 152 -10.15 -12.91 7.59
C GLN A 152 -9.92 -13.15 6.08
N LYS A 153 -9.88 -12.09 5.27
CA LYS A 153 -9.68 -12.16 3.81
C LYS A 153 -8.20 -12.20 3.39
N LEU A 154 -7.29 -11.85 4.30
CA LEU A 154 -5.86 -11.76 4.04
C LEU A 154 -5.08 -12.87 4.75
N PRO A 155 -3.92 -13.34 4.25
CA PRO A 155 -3.09 -14.37 4.87
C PRO A 155 -2.12 -13.81 5.94
N ILE A 156 -2.64 -13.08 6.93
CA ILE A 156 -1.88 -12.40 7.99
C ILE A 156 -2.31 -12.86 9.40
N ALA A 157 -1.47 -12.65 10.41
CA ALA A 157 -1.83 -12.91 11.81
C ALA A 157 -2.60 -11.72 12.43
N LYS A 158 -2.22 -10.50 12.05
CA LYS A 158 -2.77 -9.26 12.60
C LYS A 158 -2.86 -8.17 11.56
N LEU A 159 -3.95 -7.41 11.59
CA LEU A 159 -4.10 -6.12 10.90
C LEU A 159 -3.90 -4.99 11.92
N ALA A 160 -2.82 -4.22 11.77
CA ALA A 160 -2.64 -2.95 12.47
C ALA A 160 -3.21 -1.82 11.61
N GLN A 161 -3.79 -0.79 12.24
CA GLN A 161 -4.47 0.29 11.52
C GLN A 161 -3.98 1.64 11.97
N LEU A 162 -3.79 2.53 11.01
CA LEU A 162 -3.42 3.93 11.21
C LEU A 162 -4.25 4.79 10.28
N THR A 163 -4.66 5.96 10.76
CA THR A 163 -5.23 7.02 9.92
C THR A 163 -4.25 8.19 9.94
N THR A 164 -3.89 8.71 8.78
CA THR A 164 -3.00 9.87 8.69
C THR A 164 -3.72 11.15 9.07
N GLY A 165 -2.95 12.23 9.25
CA GLY A 165 -3.50 13.57 9.15
C GLY A 165 -4.11 13.77 7.78
N ALA A 166 -5.25 14.46 7.71
CA ALA A 166 -5.94 14.70 6.46
C ALA A 166 -5.06 15.47 5.46
N VAL A 167 -5.04 14.98 4.21
CA VAL A 167 -4.41 15.67 3.09
C VAL A 167 -5.46 16.57 2.45
N THR A 168 -5.34 17.89 2.65
CA THR A 168 -6.29 18.88 2.10
C THR A 168 -5.57 19.77 1.08
N ILE A 169 -6.07 19.82 -0.15
CA ILE A 169 -5.45 20.52 -1.28
C ILE A 169 -6.53 21.35 -1.99
N ASP A 170 -6.45 22.68 -1.91
CA ASP A 170 -7.38 23.56 -2.65
C ASP A 170 -6.97 23.78 -4.10
N GLN A 171 -5.66 23.76 -4.37
CA GLN A 171 -5.09 23.91 -5.71
C GLN A 171 -4.29 22.65 -6.05
N LEU A 172 -4.83 21.80 -6.92
CA LEU A 172 -4.18 20.55 -7.31
C LEU A 172 -3.31 20.78 -8.54
N ALA A 173 -2.00 20.74 -8.36
CA ALA A 173 -1.04 20.71 -9.46
C ALA A 173 -1.04 19.36 -10.17
N VAL A 174 -1.01 19.40 -11.50
CA VAL A 174 -0.82 18.26 -12.39
C VAL A 174 0.37 18.48 -13.32
N GLY A 175 0.94 17.38 -13.81
CA GLY A 175 1.97 17.41 -14.85
C GLY A 175 1.41 17.89 -16.19
N PRO A 176 2.31 18.20 -17.15
CA PRO A 176 1.90 18.61 -18.49
C PRO A 176 1.21 17.45 -19.24
N ARG A 177 0.48 17.82 -20.28
CA ARG A 177 -0.22 16.89 -21.18
C ARG A 177 -0.08 17.38 -22.61
N ASN A 178 0.24 16.49 -23.53
CA ASN A 178 0.27 16.75 -24.97
C ASN A 178 -0.14 15.49 -25.74
N ASP A 179 -1.44 15.19 -25.71
CA ASP A 179 -2.04 14.09 -26.44
C ASP A 179 -3.03 14.60 -27.51
N ASP A 180 -3.73 13.68 -28.14
CA ASP A 180 -4.63 14.01 -29.26
C ASP A 180 -5.90 14.76 -28.77
N GLN A 181 -6.15 14.81 -27.46
CA GLN A 181 -7.30 15.46 -26.85
C GLN A 181 -6.94 16.81 -26.20
N PHE A 182 -5.85 16.87 -25.45
CA PHE A 182 -5.49 18.01 -24.62
C PHE A 182 -4.01 18.37 -24.73
N CYS A 183 -3.76 19.69 -24.71
CA CYS A 183 -2.42 20.24 -24.63
C CYS A 183 -2.34 21.32 -23.55
N TYR A 184 -1.49 21.12 -22.54
CA TYR A 184 -1.18 22.11 -21.52
C TYR A 184 0.17 21.83 -20.84
N PRO A 185 0.88 22.88 -20.39
CA PRO A 185 2.04 22.73 -19.52
C PRO A 185 1.60 22.27 -18.12
N ALA A 186 2.55 21.92 -17.24
CA ALA A 186 2.19 21.70 -15.83
C ALA A 186 1.43 22.91 -15.29
N MET A 187 0.33 22.68 -14.58
CA MET A 187 -0.56 23.73 -14.06
C MET A 187 -1.33 23.26 -12.83
N SER A 188 -1.93 24.21 -12.11
CA SER A 188 -2.77 23.95 -10.95
C SER A 188 -4.24 24.18 -11.28
N PHE A 189 -5.11 23.33 -10.76
CA PHE A 189 -6.56 23.49 -10.83
C PHE A 189 -7.11 23.89 -9.47
N GLY A 190 -8.07 24.81 -9.44
CA GLY A 190 -8.74 25.25 -8.21
C GLY A 190 -10.14 24.67 -8.01
N SER A 191 -10.66 23.94 -9.00
CA SER A 191 -12.01 23.39 -8.95
C SER A 191 -12.08 22.00 -9.59
N TRP A 192 -13.03 21.20 -9.09
CA TRP A 192 -13.34 19.89 -9.65
C TRP A 192 -13.84 19.97 -11.09
N ALA A 193 -14.62 21.02 -11.42
CA ALA A 193 -15.17 21.22 -12.74
C ALA A 193 -14.06 21.46 -13.78
N ASP A 194 -13.10 22.32 -13.47
CA ASP A 194 -11.99 22.64 -14.37
C ASP A 194 -11.05 21.45 -14.55
N PHE A 195 -10.76 20.73 -13.46
CA PHE A 195 -9.96 19.51 -13.49
C PHE A 195 -10.57 18.45 -14.41
N LYS A 196 -11.88 18.18 -14.28
CA LYS A 196 -12.61 17.27 -15.18
C LYS A 196 -12.63 17.78 -16.63
N ALA A 197 -12.85 19.08 -16.84
CA ALA A 197 -12.90 19.69 -18.17
C ALA A 197 -11.54 19.70 -18.89
N ALA A 198 -10.44 19.41 -18.18
CA ALA A 198 -9.10 19.19 -18.72
C ALA A 198 -8.72 17.69 -18.81
N GLY A 199 -9.68 16.79 -18.61
CA GLY A 199 -9.49 15.34 -18.64
C GLY A 199 -8.60 14.82 -17.52
N GLY A 200 -8.58 15.48 -16.37
CA GLY A 200 -7.76 15.08 -15.23
C GLY A 200 -8.15 13.71 -14.67
N ASP A 201 -7.14 12.91 -14.33
CA ASP A 201 -7.31 11.61 -13.66
C ASP A 201 -6.95 11.73 -12.17
N THR A 202 -7.98 11.76 -11.33
CA THR A 202 -7.82 11.88 -9.87
C THR A 202 -7.13 10.67 -9.28
N ASN A 203 -7.46 9.46 -9.74
CA ASN A 203 -6.90 8.24 -9.18
C ASN A 203 -5.40 8.16 -9.49
N ALA A 204 -4.99 8.43 -10.74
CA ALA A 204 -3.58 8.48 -11.09
C ALA A 204 -2.81 9.53 -10.25
N ARG A 205 -3.41 10.72 -10.05
CA ARG A 205 -2.76 11.79 -9.29
C ARG A 205 -2.60 11.43 -7.81
N ILE A 206 -3.65 10.90 -7.18
CA ILE A 206 -3.63 10.53 -5.78
C ILE A 206 -2.79 9.28 -5.56
N TYR A 207 -2.86 8.26 -6.41
CA TYR A 207 -1.97 7.10 -6.39
C TYR A 207 -0.50 7.52 -6.28
N ARG A 208 -0.06 8.49 -7.09
CA ARG A 208 1.30 9.02 -7.03
C ARG A 208 1.60 9.69 -5.68
N LEU A 209 0.69 10.50 -5.16
CA LEU A 209 0.82 11.14 -3.84
C LEU A 209 0.97 10.10 -2.73
N LEU A 210 0.14 9.05 -2.73
CA LEU A 210 0.22 7.98 -1.74
C LEU A 210 1.55 7.22 -1.86
N ALA A 211 2.03 7.00 -3.09
CA ALA A 211 3.34 6.38 -3.34
C ALA A 211 4.49 7.24 -2.80
N ASP A 212 4.41 8.56 -2.96
CA ASP A 212 5.38 9.49 -2.39
C ASP A 212 5.31 9.48 -0.84
N MET A 213 4.12 9.45 -0.24
CA MET A 213 3.94 9.33 1.22
C MET A 213 4.48 7.99 1.77
N ARG A 214 4.34 6.90 1.02
CA ARG A 214 4.94 5.60 1.35
C ARG A 214 6.46 5.57 1.11
N GLY A 215 6.96 6.49 0.27
CA GLY A 215 8.30 6.50 -0.29
C GLY A 215 9.43 6.88 0.66
N THR A 216 10.62 6.94 0.10
CA THR A 216 11.94 7.06 0.75
C THR A 216 12.06 8.20 1.77
N SER A 217 11.53 9.38 1.47
CA SER A 217 11.64 10.59 2.28
C SER A 217 10.48 10.80 3.27
N ALA A 218 9.41 10.02 3.15
CA ALA A 218 8.26 10.05 4.04
C ALA A 218 8.24 8.82 4.94
N ASN A 219 7.53 7.75 4.60
CA ASN A 219 7.45 6.59 5.52
C ASN A 219 8.48 5.48 5.28
N ARG A 220 9.12 5.45 4.11
CA ARG A 220 10.08 4.41 3.70
C ARG A 220 9.55 2.99 3.91
N ASP A 221 8.29 2.78 3.55
CA ASP A 221 7.56 1.54 3.86
C ASP A 221 7.73 0.42 2.83
N GLY A 222 8.59 0.62 1.81
CA GLY A 222 8.87 -0.32 0.71
C GLY A 222 9.10 -1.77 1.15
N SER A 223 9.87 -1.93 2.23
CA SER A 223 10.32 -3.22 2.76
C SER A 223 9.55 -3.72 3.98
N PHE A 224 8.60 -2.94 4.49
CA PHE A 224 7.71 -3.37 5.57
C PHE A 224 6.39 -3.90 5.00
N ALA A 225 5.70 -4.73 5.78
CA ALA A 225 4.33 -5.16 5.46
C ALA A 225 3.37 -4.00 5.78
N ALA A 226 3.31 -3.02 4.88
CA ALA A 226 2.47 -1.84 5.01
C ALA A 226 1.77 -1.49 3.68
N GLY A 227 0.47 -1.21 3.76
CA GLY A 227 -0.38 -0.80 2.64
C GLY A 227 -1.08 0.51 2.93
N PHE A 228 -1.13 1.41 1.94
CA PHE A 228 -1.71 2.74 2.07
C PHE A 228 -2.96 2.86 1.20
N TYR A 229 -4.08 3.30 1.76
CA TYR A 229 -5.31 3.52 1.01
C TYR A 229 -5.75 4.98 1.08
N GLY A 230 -5.93 5.62 -0.07
CA GLY A 230 -6.50 6.95 -0.17
C GLY A 230 -7.94 6.92 -0.65
N PHE A 231 -8.83 7.63 0.05
CA PHE A 231 -10.17 7.89 -0.45
C PHE A 231 -10.35 9.38 -0.68
N VAL A 232 -10.77 9.72 -1.90
CA VAL A 232 -10.75 11.10 -2.39
C VAL A 232 -12.13 11.71 -2.34
N GLN A 233 -12.23 12.87 -1.70
CA GLN A 233 -13.44 13.69 -1.65
C GLN A 233 -13.19 15.05 -2.30
N THR A 234 -14.24 15.61 -2.89
CA THR A 234 -14.22 16.88 -3.61
C THR A 234 -15.52 17.65 -3.38
N VAL A 235 -15.62 18.89 -3.85
CA VAL A 235 -16.88 19.66 -3.88
C VAL A 235 -17.44 19.65 -5.31
N ASP A 236 -18.67 19.19 -5.47
CA ASP A 236 -19.44 19.27 -6.72
C ASP A 236 -20.85 19.81 -6.43
N GLY A 237 -21.31 20.77 -7.23
CA GLY A 237 -22.61 21.44 -7.00
C GLY A 237 -22.76 22.07 -5.61
N GLY A 238 -21.67 22.52 -4.99
CA GLY A 238 -21.67 23.10 -3.63
C GLY A 238 -21.77 22.09 -2.49
N ARG A 239 -21.67 20.78 -2.78
CA ARG A 239 -21.71 19.71 -1.76
C ARG A 239 -20.44 18.89 -1.81
N GLN A 240 -19.98 18.46 -0.65
CA GLN A 240 -18.88 17.50 -0.60
C GLN A 240 -19.37 16.12 -1.03
N VAL A 241 -18.63 15.50 -1.94
CA VAL A 241 -18.94 14.21 -2.56
C VAL A 241 -17.67 13.37 -2.68
N ALA A 242 -17.82 12.07 -2.90
CA ALA A 242 -16.72 11.24 -3.36
C ALA A 242 -16.26 11.72 -4.75
N ALA A 243 -14.95 11.87 -4.97
CA ALA A 243 -14.37 12.35 -6.23
C ALA A 243 -14.35 11.27 -7.32
N SER A 244 -15.50 10.62 -7.57
CA SER A 244 -15.57 9.39 -8.34
C SER A 244 -15.26 9.62 -9.81
N THR A 245 -14.30 8.85 -10.32
CA THR A 245 -13.95 8.76 -11.74
C THR A 245 -14.37 7.41 -12.35
N GLY A 246 -15.15 6.60 -11.63
CA GLY A 246 -15.68 5.32 -12.10
C GLY A 246 -14.92 4.07 -11.65
N GLY A 247 -13.85 4.19 -10.85
CA GLY A 247 -13.08 3.05 -10.32
C GLY A 247 -12.00 3.47 -9.32
N GLY A 248 -11.02 2.60 -9.11
CA GLY A 248 -9.82 2.87 -8.31
C GLY A 248 -8.52 2.71 -9.10
N LEU A 249 -7.40 2.86 -8.39
CA LEU A 249 -6.07 2.50 -8.90
C LEU A 249 -5.20 1.99 -7.75
N GLY A 250 -4.50 0.88 -7.97
CA GLY A 250 -3.67 0.26 -6.95
C GLY A 250 -2.41 -0.38 -7.53
N GLY A 251 -1.44 -0.63 -6.65
CA GLY A 251 -0.12 -1.14 -7.02
C GLY A 251 0.97 -0.67 -6.06
N GLY A 252 2.10 -1.37 -5.99
CA GLY A 252 3.30 -0.88 -5.28
C GLY A 252 3.11 -0.59 -3.78
N GLY A 253 2.13 -1.23 -3.12
CA GLY A 253 1.79 -1.01 -1.71
C GLY A 253 0.83 0.16 -1.45
N VAL A 254 0.24 0.77 -2.49
CA VAL A 254 -0.77 1.82 -2.36
C VAL A 254 -2.03 1.46 -3.17
N GLY A 255 -3.18 1.95 -2.72
CA GLY A 255 -4.46 1.89 -3.42
C GLY A 255 -5.23 3.19 -3.24
N THR A 256 -6.00 3.61 -4.24
CA THR A 256 -6.82 4.81 -4.14
C THR A 256 -8.16 4.62 -4.81
N SER A 257 -9.18 5.31 -4.32
CA SER A 257 -10.44 5.46 -5.03
C SER A 257 -11.04 6.86 -4.82
N GLY A 258 -11.67 7.38 -5.88
CA GLY A 258 -12.56 8.54 -5.79
C GLY A 258 -14.01 8.14 -5.51
N GLY A 259 -14.32 6.85 -5.51
CA GLY A 259 -15.65 6.33 -5.22
C GLY A 259 -15.55 4.85 -4.91
N ASP A 260 -16.17 4.46 -3.81
CA ASP A 260 -16.49 3.09 -3.42
C ASP A 260 -18.02 2.98 -3.63
N TYR A 261 -18.51 2.11 -4.50
CA TYR A 261 -19.95 1.85 -4.70
C TYR A 261 -20.08 0.32 -4.87
N ARG A 262 -20.97 -0.47 -4.24
CA ARG A 262 -22.28 -0.28 -3.56
C ARG A 262 -22.43 -1.24 -2.34
N PRO A 263 -23.36 -1.02 -1.39
CA PRO A 263 -24.11 0.21 -1.07
C PRO A 263 -23.28 1.22 -0.26
N ASP A 264 -22.03 0.90 0.01
CA ASP A 264 -21.23 1.61 0.98
C ASP A 264 -20.31 2.67 0.40
N GLN A 265 -20.09 3.71 1.18
CA GLN A 265 -19.43 4.94 0.76
C GLN A 265 -17.90 4.87 0.69
N VAL A 266 -17.28 4.02 1.52
CA VAL A 266 -15.83 3.82 1.61
C VAL A 266 -15.58 2.35 2.01
N TYR A 267 -14.41 1.82 1.73
CA TYR A 267 -14.04 0.45 2.08
C TYR A 267 -14.96 -0.59 1.43
N SER A 268 -15.37 -0.37 0.18
CA SER A 268 -16.26 -1.28 -0.56
C SER A 268 -15.48 -2.30 -1.39
N ALA A 269 -16.08 -2.84 -2.45
CA ALA A 269 -15.42 -3.72 -3.41
C ALA A 269 -14.13 -3.10 -4.00
N ILE A 270 -14.16 -1.80 -4.34
CA ILE A 270 -13.00 -1.12 -4.94
C ILE A 270 -11.83 -1.12 -3.97
N PHE A 271 -12.04 -0.80 -2.69
CA PHE A 271 -10.99 -0.94 -1.67
C PHE A 271 -10.30 -2.31 -1.68
N ASN A 272 -11.07 -3.40 -1.68
CA ASN A 272 -10.50 -4.74 -1.63
C ASN A 272 -9.73 -5.09 -2.91
N HIS A 273 -10.24 -4.66 -4.07
CA HIS A 273 -9.58 -4.78 -5.36
C HIS A 273 -8.25 -3.99 -5.42
N GLU A 274 -8.28 -2.69 -5.10
CA GLU A 274 -7.09 -1.84 -5.18
C GLU A 274 -6.03 -2.22 -4.14
N MET A 275 -6.45 -2.66 -2.96
CA MET A 275 -5.51 -3.20 -1.98
C MET A 275 -4.96 -4.56 -2.42
N GLY A 276 -5.73 -5.36 -3.18
CA GLY A 276 -5.20 -6.54 -3.86
C GLY A 276 -4.04 -6.19 -4.81
N HIS A 277 -4.19 -5.15 -5.63
CA HIS A 277 -3.08 -4.61 -6.43
C HIS A 277 -1.93 -4.09 -5.57
N ALA A 278 -2.23 -3.37 -4.48
CA ALA A 278 -1.23 -2.90 -3.52
C ALA A 278 -0.40 -4.06 -2.94
N TYR A 279 -1.00 -5.24 -2.76
CA TYR A 279 -0.36 -6.46 -2.29
C TYR A 279 0.22 -7.33 -3.41
N GLY A 280 0.30 -6.82 -4.64
CA GLY A 280 1.02 -7.43 -5.75
C GLY A 280 0.19 -8.38 -6.61
N LEU A 281 -1.14 -8.32 -6.55
CA LEU A 281 -2.01 -9.10 -7.43
C LEU A 281 -2.29 -8.36 -8.74
N PRO A 282 -2.24 -9.00 -9.91
CA PRO A 282 -2.78 -8.46 -11.16
C PRO A 282 -4.30 -8.68 -11.25
N HIS A 283 -4.93 -8.13 -12.29
CA HIS A 283 -6.27 -8.56 -12.70
C HIS A 283 -6.25 -10.07 -13.04
N ALA A 284 -7.16 -10.84 -12.47
CA ALA A 284 -7.10 -12.30 -12.51
C ALA A 284 -7.52 -12.90 -13.85
N ASP A 285 -8.44 -12.27 -14.55
CA ASP A 285 -8.88 -12.62 -15.90
C ASP A 285 -7.75 -12.41 -16.92
N ALA A 286 -7.16 -11.20 -16.94
CA ALA A 286 -6.01 -10.91 -17.80
C ALA A 286 -4.80 -11.81 -17.48
N ALA A 287 -4.56 -12.10 -16.20
CA ALA A 287 -3.53 -13.04 -15.79
C ALA A 287 -3.84 -14.49 -16.17
N ALA A 288 -5.12 -14.90 -16.20
CA ALA A 288 -5.51 -16.22 -16.67
C ALA A 288 -5.21 -16.36 -18.17
N ASP A 289 -5.58 -15.35 -18.96
CA ASP A 289 -5.33 -15.31 -20.41
C ASP A 289 -3.84 -15.30 -20.74
N ALA A 290 -3.02 -14.63 -19.91
CA ALA A 290 -1.56 -14.64 -20.02
C ALA A 290 -0.89 -15.92 -19.50
N GLY A 291 -1.63 -16.81 -18.84
CA GLY A 291 -1.11 -18.04 -18.23
C GLY A 291 -0.45 -17.85 -16.86
N ASP A 292 -0.63 -16.71 -16.20
CA ASP A 292 -0.07 -16.36 -14.89
C ASP A 292 -1.02 -16.62 -13.71
N TYR A 293 -2.29 -16.95 -13.99
CA TYR A 293 -3.30 -17.35 -13.02
C TYR A 293 -3.93 -18.70 -13.43
N PRO A 294 -4.09 -19.67 -12.50
CA PRO A 294 -4.50 -21.04 -12.86
C PRO A 294 -5.99 -21.20 -13.15
N TYR A 295 -6.85 -20.25 -12.77
CA TYR A 295 -8.30 -20.42 -12.87
C TYR A 295 -8.86 -19.55 -14.00
N PRO A 296 -9.55 -20.15 -14.99
CA PRO A 296 -10.02 -19.43 -16.17
C PRO A 296 -10.99 -18.31 -15.81
N MET A 297 -11.03 -17.25 -16.62
CA MET A 297 -11.93 -16.08 -16.49
C MET A 297 -11.86 -15.40 -15.11
N GLY A 298 -10.73 -15.49 -14.40
CA GLY A 298 -10.59 -14.91 -13.06
C GLY A 298 -11.46 -15.58 -11.99
N THR A 299 -11.94 -16.81 -12.25
CA THR A 299 -12.79 -17.56 -11.32
C THR A 299 -12.03 -18.14 -10.13
N LYS A 300 -12.76 -18.84 -9.25
CA LYS A 300 -12.24 -19.65 -8.14
C LYS A 300 -12.43 -21.16 -8.37
N SER A 301 -12.54 -21.61 -9.61
CA SER A 301 -12.93 -22.98 -9.97
C SER A 301 -12.04 -24.10 -9.43
N GLY A 302 -10.73 -23.83 -9.29
CA GLY A 302 -9.78 -24.76 -8.67
C GLY A 302 -9.28 -24.32 -7.30
N SER A 303 -9.92 -23.32 -6.68
CA SER A 303 -9.57 -22.83 -5.35
C SER A 303 -10.19 -23.70 -4.27
N THR A 304 -9.46 -23.93 -3.17
CA THR A 304 -10.09 -24.40 -1.94
C THR A 304 -11.06 -23.35 -1.37
N TRP A 305 -11.99 -23.79 -0.53
CA TRP A 305 -12.90 -22.91 0.19
C TRP A 305 -12.16 -22.16 1.30
N GLY A 306 -12.52 -20.89 1.49
CA GLY A 306 -12.00 -20.08 2.59
C GLY A 306 -12.65 -20.46 3.93
N TYR A 307 -12.15 -19.89 5.01
CA TYR A 307 -12.75 -20.02 6.33
C TYR A 307 -12.69 -18.68 7.08
N ASP A 308 -13.83 -18.21 7.56
CA ASP A 308 -13.94 -17.08 8.45
C ASP A 308 -14.07 -17.59 9.89
N ALA A 309 -13.02 -17.39 10.69
CA ALA A 309 -12.97 -17.88 12.07
C ALA A 309 -13.84 -17.04 13.03
N LEU A 310 -14.19 -15.81 12.66
CA LEU A 310 -15.04 -14.93 13.47
C LEU A 310 -16.50 -15.36 13.35
N LYS A 311 -16.95 -15.57 12.12
CA LYS A 311 -18.31 -16.00 11.82
C LYS A 311 -18.48 -17.53 11.91
N ASN A 312 -17.37 -18.27 12.09
CA ASN A 312 -17.31 -19.73 12.06
C ASN A 312 -18.04 -20.31 10.83
N GLN A 313 -17.63 -19.83 9.65
CA GLN A 313 -18.24 -20.19 8.37
C GLN A 313 -17.18 -20.56 7.34
N LEU A 314 -17.48 -21.57 6.52
CA LEU A 314 -16.73 -21.84 5.31
C LEU A 314 -17.20 -20.90 4.20
N LEU A 315 -16.26 -20.39 3.41
CA LEU A 315 -16.50 -19.46 2.32
C LEU A 315 -16.46 -20.22 1.00
N THR A 316 -17.62 -20.35 0.35
CA THR A 316 -17.75 -21.11 -0.88
C THR A 316 -16.98 -20.48 -2.04
N THR A 317 -16.64 -21.29 -3.03
CA THR A 317 -16.19 -20.83 -4.35
C THR A 317 -17.32 -20.85 -5.39
N LEU A 318 -18.49 -21.38 -5.02
CA LEU A 318 -19.63 -21.55 -5.91
C LEU A 318 -20.52 -20.31 -5.91
N GLU A 319 -21.06 -19.99 -7.08
CA GLU A 319 -22.01 -18.88 -7.20
C GLU A 319 -23.28 -19.13 -6.36
N TYR A 320 -23.83 -18.07 -5.74
CA TYR A 320 -25.08 -18.20 -4.97
C TYR A 320 -26.29 -18.38 -5.88
N SER A 321 -27.34 -19.01 -5.34
CA SER A 321 -28.58 -19.22 -6.10
C SER A 321 -29.23 -17.87 -6.44
N GLY A 322 -29.63 -17.69 -7.70
CA GLY A 322 -30.26 -16.45 -8.18
C GLY A 322 -29.30 -15.35 -8.61
N GLN A 323 -27.98 -15.54 -8.47
CA GLN A 323 -26.98 -14.67 -9.08
C GLN A 323 -26.62 -15.15 -10.50
N SER A 324 -26.22 -14.21 -11.36
CA SER A 324 -25.87 -14.52 -12.75
C SER A 324 -24.49 -15.15 -12.84
N CYS A 325 -24.41 -16.30 -13.51
CA CYS A 325 -23.14 -16.93 -13.81
C CYS A 325 -22.34 -16.20 -14.89
N ASP A 326 -23.00 -15.39 -15.75
CA ASP A 326 -22.35 -14.60 -16.80
C ASP A 326 -21.29 -15.38 -17.61
N GLY A 327 -21.60 -16.63 -17.97
CA GLY A 327 -20.71 -17.51 -18.73
C GLY A 327 -19.56 -18.17 -17.95
N ARG A 328 -19.42 -17.90 -16.64
CA ARG A 328 -18.33 -18.36 -15.76
C ARG A 328 -18.47 -19.82 -15.30
N THR A 329 -18.78 -20.70 -16.24
CA THR A 329 -19.00 -22.12 -16.00
C THR A 329 -17.75 -22.90 -16.35
N VAL A 330 -17.23 -23.67 -15.39
CA VAL A 330 -16.14 -24.62 -15.60
C VAL A 330 -16.69 -26.01 -15.32
N ASP A 331 -16.62 -26.90 -16.30
CA ASP A 331 -17.15 -28.27 -16.23
C ASP A 331 -18.60 -28.36 -15.74
N GLY A 332 -19.46 -27.46 -16.27
CA GLY A 332 -20.88 -27.40 -15.91
C GLY A 332 -21.17 -26.77 -14.53
N THR A 333 -20.14 -26.36 -13.78
CA THR A 333 -20.27 -25.73 -12.46
C THR A 333 -19.99 -24.23 -12.54
N CYS A 334 -20.84 -23.44 -11.91
CA CYS A 334 -20.71 -22.00 -11.85
C CYS A 334 -19.95 -21.55 -10.59
N PHE A 335 -18.90 -20.77 -10.80
CA PHE A 335 -17.98 -20.33 -9.76
C PHE A 335 -17.97 -18.81 -9.61
N GLN A 336 -17.80 -18.36 -8.38
CA GLN A 336 -17.52 -16.97 -8.08
C GLN A 336 -16.18 -16.55 -8.69
N ARG A 337 -16.05 -15.26 -9.00
CA ARG A 337 -14.78 -14.62 -9.31
C ARG A 337 -14.05 -14.23 -8.03
N THR A 338 -12.77 -13.95 -8.19
CA THR A 338 -11.96 -13.29 -7.17
C THR A 338 -12.18 -11.77 -7.21
N PRO A 339 -11.93 -11.01 -6.10
CA PRO A 339 -11.98 -9.54 -6.12
C PRO A 339 -11.20 -8.92 -7.28
N MET A 340 -10.10 -9.54 -7.72
CA MET A 340 -9.29 -9.09 -8.87
C MET A 340 -9.92 -9.33 -10.25
N SER A 341 -11.20 -9.69 -10.32
CA SER A 341 -12.00 -9.77 -11.55
C SER A 341 -13.48 -9.46 -11.23
N GLY A 342 -13.73 -8.47 -10.35
CA GLY A 342 -15.09 -8.06 -9.99
C GLY A 342 -15.85 -9.05 -9.09
N GLY A 343 -15.16 -10.04 -8.51
CA GLY A 343 -15.79 -11.08 -7.70
C GLY A 343 -16.36 -10.61 -6.37
N ASP A 344 -16.13 -9.36 -5.97
CA ASP A 344 -16.84 -8.80 -4.82
C ASP A 344 -18.36 -8.75 -5.06
N ASP A 345 -18.83 -8.60 -6.30
CA ASP A 345 -20.28 -8.63 -6.60
C ASP A 345 -20.90 -10.03 -6.41
N ASP A 346 -20.09 -11.08 -6.43
CA ASP A 346 -20.54 -12.46 -6.23
C ASP A 346 -20.61 -12.86 -4.75
N ARG A 347 -20.35 -11.94 -3.81
CA ARG A 347 -20.33 -12.23 -2.37
C ARG A 347 -21.74 -12.34 -1.79
N ASP A 348 -21.87 -12.98 -0.62
CA ASP A 348 -23.05 -12.82 0.23
C ASP A 348 -23.02 -11.44 0.88
N GLY A 349 -23.53 -10.44 0.15
CA GLY A 349 -23.50 -9.03 0.55
C GLY A 349 -24.30 -8.71 1.82
N LYS A 350 -25.13 -9.64 2.33
CA LYS A 350 -25.81 -9.48 3.63
C LYS A 350 -24.88 -9.80 4.80
N THR A 351 -23.95 -10.73 4.59
CA THR A 351 -23.09 -11.28 5.65
C THR A 351 -21.67 -10.72 5.57
N TYR A 352 -21.21 -10.37 4.38
CA TYR A 352 -19.83 -9.97 4.13
C TYR A 352 -19.73 -8.66 3.35
N ARG A 353 -18.82 -7.82 3.82
CA ARG A 353 -18.35 -6.63 3.14
C ARG A 353 -17.56 -6.97 1.89
N TRP A 354 -16.74 -8.02 1.97
CA TRP A 354 -15.83 -8.42 0.90
C TRP A 354 -15.86 -9.91 0.63
N ASN A 355 -15.69 -10.25 -0.65
CA ASN A 355 -15.39 -11.61 -1.06
C ASN A 355 -13.93 -11.98 -0.71
N ALA A 356 -13.69 -13.28 -0.52
CA ALA A 356 -12.35 -13.80 -0.35
C ALA A 356 -11.58 -13.83 -1.68
N PHE A 357 -10.27 -13.67 -1.64
CA PHE A 357 -9.40 -13.99 -2.77
C PHE A 357 -9.34 -15.51 -3.00
N SER A 358 -8.94 -15.94 -4.20
CA SER A 358 -8.61 -17.36 -4.42
C SER A 358 -7.40 -17.77 -3.59
N ASP A 359 -7.26 -19.07 -3.30
CA ASP A 359 -6.11 -19.62 -2.60
C ASP A 359 -4.76 -19.36 -3.29
N TYR A 360 -4.73 -19.34 -4.63
CA TYR A 360 -3.55 -18.98 -5.41
C TYR A 360 -3.13 -17.53 -5.15
N GLN A 361 -4.08 -16.59 -5.13
CA GLN A 361 -3.81 -15.19 -4.81
C GLN A 361 -3.49 -14.97 -3.34
N ALA A 362 -4.14 -15.69 -2.43
CA ALA A 362 -3.77 -15.70 -1.02
C ALA A 362 -2.33 -16.21 -0.84
N ALA A 363 -1.88 -17.21 -1.60
CA ALA A 363 -0.48 -17.63 -1.59
C ALA A 363 0.45 -16.55 -2.12
N GLN A 364 0.10 -15.85 -3.22
CA GLN A 364 0.88 -14.73 -3.73
C GLN A 364 1.03 -13.61 -2.69
N MET A 365 -0.07 -13.24 -2.02
CA MET A 365 -0.04 -12.24 -0.94
C MET A 365 0.82 -12.73 0.23
N GLN A 366 0.66 -13.98 0.66
CA GLN A 366 1.46 -14.55 1.75
C GLN A 366 2.96 -14.51 1.41
N GLU A 367 3.34 -14.93 0.19
CA GLU A 367 4.72 -14.86 -0.29
C GLU A 367 5.25 -13.42 -0.28
N GLY A 368 4.49 -12.47 -0.82
CA GLY A 368 4.87 -11.06 -0.85
C GLY A 368 5.02 -10.42 0.53
N PHE A 369 4.21 -10.86 1.50
CA PHE A 369 4.33 -10.45 2.89
C PHE A 369 5.52 -11.10 3.61
N LEU A 370 5.88 -12.34 3.28
CA LEU A 370 7.04 -13.04 3.83
C LEU A 370 8.37 -12.49 3.30
N ASP A 371 8.37 -11.85 2.13
CA ASP A 371 9.54 -11.16 1.57
C ASP A 371 9.81 -9.80 2.27
N LYS A 372 8.95 -9.37 3.21
CA LYS A 372 9.14 -8.17 4.04
C LYS A 372 10.03 -8.44 5.26
N VAL A 373 10.54 -7.37 5.86
CA VAL A 373 11.31 -7.47 7.11
C VAL A 373 10.38 -7.39 8.33
N PHE A 374 10.77 -8.08 9.39
CA PHE A 374 10.03 -8.19 10.63
C PHE A 374 10.80 -7.47 11.73
N ARG A 375 10.13 -6.60 12.49
CA ARG A 375 10.76 -5.94 13.63
C ARG A 375 11.04 -6.95 14.74
N ASP A 376 12.26 -6.94 15.25
CA ASP A 376 12.73 -7.74 16.36
C ASP A 376 13.98 -7.07 16.97
N ASP A 377 13.79 -6.41 18.11
CA ASP A 377 14.86 -5.64 18.77
C ASP A 377 16.01 -6.54 19.29
N SER A 378 15.86 -7.87 19.25
CA SER A 378 16.95 -8.83 19.57
C SER A 378 17.94 -9.07 18.43
N TYR A 379 17.66 -8.59 17.22
CA TYR A 379 18.54 -8.68 16.05
C TYR A 379 19.25 -7.35 15.79
N ASP A 380 20.45 -7.41 15.20
CA ASP A 380 21.18 -6.21 14.79
C ASP A 380 20.33 -5.34 13.83
N GLY A 381 20.25 -4.05 14.14
CA GLY A 381 19.40 -3.10 13.42
C GLY A 381 17.92 -3.17 13.78
N GLY A 382 17.50 -4.08 14.67
CA GLY A 382 16.12 -4.22 15.15
C GLY A 382 15.18 -4.96 14.21
N TYR A 383 15.71 -5.68 13.20
CA TYR A 383 14.90 -6.40 12.22
C TYR A 383 15.52 -7.73 11.78
N LYS A 384 14.67 -8.64 11.33
CA LYS A 384 15.00 -9.94 10.77
C LYS A 384 14.24 -10.20 9.46
N ARG A 385 14.75 -11.11 8.63
CA ARG A 385 14.08 -11.56 7.39
C ARG A 385 13.70 -13.03 7.50
N TRP A 386 12.56 -13.40 6.93
CA TRP A 386 12.20 -14.81 6.79
C TRP A 386 12.87 -15.42 5.57
N ASN A 387 13.62 -16.50 5.77
CA ASN A 387 14.18 -17.28 4.67
C ASN A 387 13.24 -18.45 4.35
N ARG A 388 12.53 -18.34 3.23
CA ARG A 388 11.57 -19.38 2.77
C ARG A 388 12.22 -20.72 2.45
N GLY A 389 13.51 -20.74 2.10
CA GLY A 389 14.24 -21.96 1.77
C GLY A 389 14.63 -22.77 3.01
N THR A 390 15.01 -22.10 4.10
CA THR A 390 15.38 -22.75 5.36
C THR A 390 14.21 -22.87 6.33
N GLY A 391 13.14 -22.08 6.14
CA GLY A 391 12.02 -22.03 7.08
C GLY A 391 12.43 -21.43 8.43
N ALA A 392 13.33 -20.46 8.43
CA ALA A 392 13.84 -19.81 9.63
C ALA A 392 14.07 -18.31 9.41
N PHE A 393 14.12 -17.56 10.51
CA PHE A 393 14.56 -16.17 10.48
C PHE A 393 16.08 -16.08 10.36
N GLU A 394 16.53 -15.09 9.59
CA GLU A 394 17.93 -14.74 9.45
C GLU A 394 18.16 -13.26 9.74
N LYS A 395 19.38 -12.93 10.17
CA LYS A 395 19.82 -11.54 10.33
C LYS A 395 19.96 -10.86 8.98
N LEU A 396 19.71 -9.56 8.93
CA LEU A 396 19.99 -8.75 7.76
C LEU A 396 21.50 -8.49 7.64
N SER A 397 22.03 -8.59 6.42
CA SER A 397 23.39 -8.12 6.12
C SER A 397 23.48 -6.60 6.29
N ASP A 398 24.67 -6.06 6.60
CA ASP A 398 24.87 -4.61 6.72
C ASP A 398 24.43 -3.86 5.46
N SER A 399 24.71 -4.42 4.27
CA SER A 399 24.26 -3.87 2.98
C SER A 399 22.74 -3.89 2.83
N ASP A 400 22.06 -4.93 3.31
CA ASP A 400 20.60 -4.97 3.28
C ASP A 400 20.01 -3.96 4.26
N ARG A 401 20.60 -3.79 5.45
CA ARG A 401 20.15 -2.78 6.42
C ARG A 401 20.29 -1.38 5.86
N ALA A 402 21.39 -1.04 5.20
CA ALA A 402 21.56 0.25 4.53
C ALA A 402 20.56 0.46 3.37
N ARG A 403 20.42 -0.53 2.49
CA ARG A 403 19.51 -0.49 1.34
C ARG A 403 18.04 -0.36 1.75
N ILE A 404 17.61 -1.14 2.75
CA ILE A 404 16.25 -1.09 3.29
C ILE A 404 16.07 0.15 4.18
N GLY A 405 17.14 0.59 4.83
CA GLY A 405 17.18 1.70 5.79
C GLY A 405 16.57 1.38 7.14
N THR A 406 16.70 0.12 7.62
CA THR A 406 16.24 -0.27 8.96
C THR A 406 16.91 0.52 10.08
N ASP A 407 18.16 0.92 9.85
CA ASP A 407 18.98 1.62 10.85
C ASP A 407 18.81 3.15 10.78
N VAL A 408 18.09 3.65 9.76
CA VAL A 408 17.88 5.07 9.49
C VAL A 408 16.41 5.46 9.49
N VAL A 409 15.51 4.58 9.92
CA VAL A 409 14.07 4.88 10.03
C VAL A 409 13.61 4.68 11.46
N LYS A 410 12.99 5.72 12.04
CA LYS A 410 12.31 5.62 13.33
C LYS A 410 10.83 5.38 13.08
N THR A 411 10.29 4.26 13.52
CA THR A 411 8.86 3.94 13.34
C THR A 411 7.97 4.55 14.42
N GLY A 412 6.70 4.82 14.13
CA GLY A 412 5.70 5.21 15.13
C GLY A 412 5.98 6.56 15.80
N GLN A 413 6.53 7.50 15.03
CA GLN A 413 6.83 8.86 15.47
C GLN A 413 5.66 9.81 15.17
N SER A 414 5.52 10.86 15.99
CA SER A 414 4.64 11.97 15.64
C SER A 414 5.30 12.82 14.55
N VAL A 415 4.64 12.90 13.39
CA VAL A 415 5.15 13.57 12.19
C VAL A 415 4.08 14.47 11.57
N GLN A 416 4.52 15.48 10.83
CA GLN A 416 3.72 16.15 9.81
C GLN A 416 4.29 15.79 8.44
N THR A 417 3.45 15.59 7.45
CA THR A 417 3.89 15.27 6.09
C THR A 417 3.76 16.50 5.22
N VAL A 418 4.88 16.95 4.66
CA VAL A 418 4.91 17.93 3.58
C VAL A 418 4.68 17.18 2.29
N ILE A 419 3.71 17.62 1.50
CA ILE A 419 3.41 17.06 0.18
C ILE A 419 3.56 18.20 -0.81
N GLY A 420 4.35 18.00 -1.86
CA GLY A 420 4.60 19.06 -2.81
C GLY A 420 4.84 18.59 -4.24
N THR A 421 4.91 19.58 -5.11
CA THR A 421 5.20 19.45 -6.54
C THR A 421 6.25 20.45 -6.97
N VAL A 422 6.97 20.10 -8.03
CA VAL A 422 7.95 20.96 -8.67
C VAL A 422 7.83 20.84 -10.18
N SER A 423 7.85 21.99 -10.85
CA SER A 423 8.16 22.08 -12.27
C SER A 423 9.62 22.44 -12.46
N HIS A 424 10.33 21.64 -13.24
CA HIS A 424 11.75 21.79 -13.51
C HIS A 424 12.06 23.10 -14.25
N PHE A 425 13.28 23.64 -14.04
CA PHE A 425 13.79 24.90 -14.62
C PHE A 425 12.85 26.10 -14.51
N ASN A 426 11.88 26.07 -13.59
CA ASN A 426 10.84 27.09 -13.49
C ASN A 426 10.04 27.27 -14.80
N LEU A 427 9.87 26.19 -15.60
CA LEU A 427 9.11 26.22 -16.85
C LEU A 427 7.62 26.46 -16.59
N SER A 428 7.09 25.94 -15.48
CA SER A 428 5.75 26.22 -14.94
C SER A 428 5.81 26.50 -13.43
N PRO A 429 6.24 27.70 -13.00
CA PRO A 429 6.37 28.06 -11.59
C PRO A 429 5.08 27.85 -10.80
N THR A 430 3.95 28.18 -11.44
CA THR A 430 2.59 28.11 -10.89
C THR A 430 2.08 26.70 -10.59
N ALA A 431 2.78 25.68 -11.08
CA ALA A 431 2.51 24.26 -10.79
C ALA A 431 3.37 23.71 -9.64
N SER A 432 4.32 24.50 -9.14
CA SER A 432 5.08 24.17 -7.94
C SER A 432 4.32 24.65 -6.72
N GLY A 433 4.01 23.74 -5.80
CA GLY A 433 3.24 24.05 -4.61
C GLY A 433 3.49 23.02 -3.52
N MET A 434 3.20 23.37 -2.27
CA MET A 434 3.28 22.41 -1.16
C MET A 434 2.20 22.65 -0.12
N VAL A 435 1.70 21.57 0.46
CA VAL A 435 0.77 21.55 1.60
C VAL A 435 1.35 20.71 2.73
N VAL A 436 0.82 20.89 3.93
CA VAL A 436 1.28 20.19 5.13
C VAL A 436 0.09 19.53 5.81
N THR A 437 0.22 18.26 6.16
CA THR A 437 -0.81 17.56 6.93
C THR A 437 -0.81 18.00 8.40
N PRO A 438 -1.94 17.84 9.12
CA PRO A 438 -1.93 17.79 10.57
C PRO A 438 -0.98 16.70 11.09
N ALA A 439 -0.55 16.82 12.34
CA ALA A 439 0.30 15.82 12.98
C ALA A 439 -0.38 14.44 13.02
N TRP A 440 0.39 13.38 12.80
CA TRP A 440 -0.08 11.99 12.82
C TRP A 440 1.06 11.02 13.16
N THR A 441 0.74 9.75 13.37
CA THR A 441 1.74 8.72 13.71
C THR A 441 2.24 8.02 12.46
N GLY A 442 3.49 8.30 12.07
CA GLY A 442 4.13 7.73 10.89
C GLY A 442 5.57 7.30 11.17
N ASN A 443 6.33 7.01 10.11
CA ASN A 443 7.77 6.77 10.22
C ASN A 443 8.54 8.06 9.96
N LEU A 444 9.71 8.20 10.57
CA LEU A 444 10.63 9.31 10.37
C LEU A 444 12.00 8.80 9.92
N PRO A 445 12.26 8.78 8.60
CA PRO A 445 13.57 8.50 8.05
C PRO A 445 14.59 9.59 8.42
N LYS A 446 15.86 9.22 8.49
CA LYS A 446 16.97 10.12 8.78
C LYS A 446 17.06 11.21 7.71
N GLN A 447 16.93 12.46 8.12
CA GLN A 447 17.15 13.58 7.21
C GLN A 447 18.64 13.75 6.93
N LEU A 448 18.99 14.13 5.70
CA LEU A 448 20.36 14.42 5.31
C LEU A 448 20.50 15.91 5.11
N ASP A 449 21.29 16.59 5.95
CA ASP A 449 21.54 18.03 5.80
C ASP A 449 22.65 18.24 4.73
N PRO A 450 22.33 18.85 3.58
CA PRO A 450 23.30 19.05 2.51
C PRO A 450 24.40 20.07 2.82
N THR A 451 24.32 20.72 3.98
CA THR A 451 25.35 21.62 4.51
C THR A 451 26.35 20.91 5.42
N VAL A 452 26.14 19.62 5.70
CA VAL A 452 26.97 18.79 6.56
C VAL A 452 27.63 17.69 5.73
N GLN A 453 28.96 17.73 5.61
CA GLN A 453 29.70 16.76 4.78
C GLN A 453 29.49 15.31 5.24
N ALA A 454 29.41 15.09 6.56
CA ALA A 454 29.16 13.77 7.11
C ALA A 454 27.82 13.17 6.65
N ASP A 455 26.78 13.99 6.43
CA ASP A 455 25.50 13.53 5.90
C ASP A 455 25.58 13.28 4.38
N MET A 456 26.33 14.11 3.65
CA MET A 456 26.58 13.88 2.22
C MET A 456 27.32 12.56 1.99
N ASP A 457 28.26 12.20 2.86
CA ASP A 457 28.99 10.93 2.77
C ASP A 457 28.08 9.70 2.97
N LEU A 458 26.95 9.85 3.69
CA LEU A 458 25.97 8.76 3.91
C LEU A 458 25.14 8.43 2.66
N THR A 459 25.12 9.31 1.65
CA THR A 459 24.45 9.03 0.36
C THR A 459 25.15 7.92 -0.43
N LEU A 460 26.42 7.64 -0.14
CA LEU A 460 27.25 6.66 -0.84
C LEU A 460 27.55 5.40 -0.02
N GLY A 461 27.31 5.45 1.28
CA GLY A 461 27.66 4.37 2.18
C GLY A 461 26.74 3.15 2.04
N ASN A 462 27.33 1.96 2.12
CA ASN A 462 26.61 0.69 2.29
C ASN A 462 26.72 0.14 3.72
N ALA A 463 27.33 0.93 4.62
CA ALA A 463 27.45 0.61 6.04
C ALA A 463 26.15 0.96 6.79
N PRO A 464 25.93 0.38 7.98
CA PRO A 464 24.83 0.74 8.86
C PRO A 464 24.76 2.25 9.10
N GLY A 465 23.54 2.82 9.04
CA GLY A 465 23.31 4.26 9.17
C GLY A 465 23.47 5.09 7.88
N ALA A 466 23.91 4.47 6.78
CA ALA A 466 23.92 5.07 5.44
C ALA A 466 22.66 4.72 4.63
N TRP A 467 22.47 5.40 3.50
CA TRP A 467 21.26 5.26 2.67
C TRP A 467 21.36 4.23 1.56
N GLY A 468 22.48 3.49 1.49
CA GLY A 468 22.84 2.68 0.33
C GLY A 468 23.19 3.61 -0.84
N GLY A 469 24.23 3.30 -1.61
CA GLY A 469 24.73 4.18 -2.68
C GLY A 469 23.74 4.66 -3.75
N TYR A 470 22.46 4.25 -3.67
CA TYR A 470 21.35 4.57 -4.57
C TYR A 470 20.53 5.82 -4.20
N TYR A 471 20.82 6.52 -3.10
CA TYR A 471 19.97 7.63 -2.63
C TYR A 471 19.68 8.68 -3.71
N CYS A 472 20.72 9.13 -4.43
CA CYS A 472 20.60 10.13 -5.49
C CYS A 472 20.58 9.52 -6.91
N VAL A 473 20.63 8.20 -7.05
CA VAL A 473 21.04 7.58 -8.32
C VAL A 473 19.92 7.52 -9.35
N TYR A 474 18.70 7.23 -8.92
CA TYR A 474 17.60 7.00 -9.86
C TYR A 474 17.05 8.28 -10.48
N ASN A 475 16.91 9.35 -9.69
CA ASN A 475 16.33 10.61 -10.13
C ASN A 475 17.26 11.81 -9.91
N GLY A 476 18.34 11.68 -9.12
CA GLY A 476 19.13 12.81 -8.66
C GLY A 476 18.74 13.27 -7.25
N CYS A 477 19.50 14.23 -6.75
CA CYS A 477 19.27 14.95 -5.50
C CYS A 477 19.30 16.44 -5.76
N ASP A 478 18.31 16.94 -6.50
CA ASP A 478 18.34 18.30 -7.05
C ASP A 478 17.64 19.33 -6.17
N TYR A 479 17.09 18.91 -5.03
CA TYR A 479 16.27 19.77 -4.19
C TYR A 479 16.59 19.61 -2.72
N THR A 480 16.57 20.74 -2.01
CA THR A 480 16.71 20.79 -0.55
C THR A 480 15.48 21.44 0.05
N LEU A 481 14.78 20.70 0.92
CA LEU A 481 13.70 21.24 1.74
C LEU A 481 14.28 21.79 3.05
N VAL A 482 13.95 23.04 3.37
CA VAL A 482 14.31 23.68 4.64
C VAL A 482 13.05 23.93 5.45
N ALA A 483 12.99 23.35 6.63
CA ALA A 483 11.93 23.55 7.60
C ALA A 483 12.41 24.44 8.73
N THR A 484 11.75 25.58 8.94
CA THR A 484 11.95 26.45 10.09
C THR A 484 10.78 26.30 11.04
N TYR A 485 11.07 26.02 12.30
CA TYR A 485 10.08 25.84 13.36
C TYR A 485 9.92 27.10 14.21
N ALA A 486 8.81 27.16 14.96
CA ALA A 486 8.48 28.31 15.79
C ALA A 486 9.50 28.53 16.94
N ASP A 487 10.18 27.48 17.40
CA ASP A 487 11.25 27.56 18.41
C ASP A 487 12.61 28.02 17.82
N GLY A 488 12.69 28.29 16.52
CA GLY A 488 13.91 28.68 15.81
C GLY A 488 14.72 27.50 15.26
N THR A 489 14.33 26.25 15.51
CA THR A 489 14.97 25.07 14.93
C THR A 489 14.88 25.12 13.41
N VAL A 490 15.99 24.80 12.74
CA VAL A 490 16.06 24.70 11.27
C VAL A 490 16.54 23.31 10.89
N LEU A 491 15.71 22.58 10.13
CA LEU A 491 16.06 21.30 9.53
C LEU A 491 16.25 21.49 8.03
N ARG A 492 17.29 20.90 7.46
CA ARG A 492 17.51 20.83 6.02
C ARG A 492 17.50 19.38 5.61
N ASN A 493 16.77 19.08 4.55
CA ASN A 493 16.64 17.73 4.04
C ASN A 493 16.90 17.74 2.54
N LEU A 494 18.01 17.11 2.14
CA LEU A 494 18.26 16.75 0.76
C LEU A 494 17.18 15.77 0.32
N LEU A 495 16.55 16.00 -0.83
CA LEU A 495 15.49 15.14 -1.34
C LEU A 495 16.05 14.22 -2.42
N SER A 496 15.73 12.93 -2.37
CA SER A 496 16.03 11.94 -3.42
C SER A 496 15.11 12.10 -4.63
N MET A 497 15.05 13.31 -5.17
CA MET A 497 14.28 13.68 -6.35
C MET A 497 15.11 14.61 -7.22
N GLY A 498 14.83 14.55 -8.52
CA GLY A 498 15.53 15.32 -9.51
C GLY A 498 15.10 14.90 -10.90
N TYR A 499 15.89 15.30 -11.88
CA TYR A 499 15.55 15.19 -13.29
C TYR A 499 16.64 14.48 -14.11
N HIS A 500 17.45 13.68 -13.45
CA HIS A 500 18.57 12.99 -14.07
C HIS A 500 18.19 11.62 -14.62
N LEU A 501 18.98 11.15 -15.58
CA LEU A 501 19.05 9.72 -15.91
C LEU A 501 19.74 8.97 -14.76
N THR A 502 19.60 7.64 -14.73
CA THR A 502 20.33 6.82 -13.76
C THR A 502 21.83 7.01 -13.94
N ASP A 503 22.49 7.54 -12.91
CA ASP A 503 23.93 7.82 -12.90
C ASP A 503 24.40 8.64 -14.13
N GLY A 504 23.80 9.81 -14.36
CA GLY A 504 24.01 10.53 -15.61
C GLY A 504 23.50 11.97 -15.65
N ASP A 505 23.51 12.53 -16.86
CA ASP A 505 23.10 13.91 -17.13
C ASP A 505 21.61 14.15 -16.86
N VAL A 506 21.26 15.44 -16.79
CA VAL A 506 19.86 15.89 -16.79
C VAL A 506 19.17 15.35 -18.03
N ARG A 507 18.03 14.68 -17.84
CA ARG A 507 17.25 14.08 -18.91
C ARG A 507 16.80 15.19 -19.89
N PRO A 508 17.08 15.08 -21.21
CA PRO A 508 16.82 16.18 -22.14
C PRO A 508 15.36 16.62 -22.24
N SER A 509 14.41 15.67 -22.13
CA SER A 509 12.97 15.91 -22.16
C SER A 509 12.47 16.81 -21.04
N THR A 510 13.24 16.98 -19.95
CA THR A 510 12.88 17.86 -18.82
C THR A 510 12.93 19.35 -19.18
N LYS A 511 13.49 19.69 -20.35
CA LYS A 511 13.51 21.04 -20.93
C LYS A 511 12.28 21.35 -21.77
N ASP A 512 11.47 20.34 -22.10
CA ASP A 512 10.22 20.51 -22.83
C ASP A 512 9.08 20.76 -21.82
N VAL A 513 8.44 21.93 -21.92
CA VAL A 513 7.32 22.32 -21.03
C VAL A 513 6.11 21.38 -21.14
N LEU A 514 5.98 20.65 -22.25
CA LEU A 514 4.89 19.72 -22.52
C LEU A 514 5.20 18.27 -22.15
N ASN A 515 6.42 17.98 -21.70
CA ASN A 515 6.83 16.62 -21.36
C ASN A 515 6.69 16.34 -19.86
N GLY A 516 6.06 15.21 -19.53
CA GLY A 516 5.85 14.77 -18.13
C GLY A 516 7.12 14.68 -17.30
N ASP A 517 8.28 14.46 -17.93
CA ASP A 517 9.58 14.45 -17.27
C ASP A 517 9.93 15.79 -16.60
N ASN A 518 9.28 16.91 -16.95
CA ASN A 518 9.53 18.21 -16.32
C ASN A 518 8.80 18.43 -14.98
N PHE A 519 7.98 17.47 -14.54
CA PHE A 519 7.12 17.61 -13.36
C PHE A 519 7.40 16.48 -12.38
N SER A 520 7.53 16.83 -11.10
CA SER A 520 7.75 15.85 -10.04
C SER A 520 6.90 16.17 -8.81
N SER A 521 6.56 15.14 -8.05
CA SER A 521 5.96 15.27 -6.73
C SER A 521 6.80 14.56 -5.68
N TYR A 522 6.62 15.00 -4.43
CA TYR A 522 7.34 14.47 -3.29
C TYR A 522 6.47 14.50 -2.04
N ALA A 523 6.85 13.66 -1.07
CA ALA A 523 6.37 13.76 0.29
C ALA A 523 7.54 13.62 1.26
N VAL A 524 7.52 14.37 2.36
CA VAL A 524 8.55 14.34 3.40
C VAL A 524 7.89 14.34 4.76
N ASN A 525 8.25 13.38 5.61
CA ASN A 525 7.86 13.41 7.01
C ASN A 525 8.85 14.28 7.79
N LEU A 526 8.30 15.24 8.54
CA LEU A 526 9.05 16.12 9.43
C LEU A 526 8.64 15.85 10.88
N PRO A 527 9.57 15.93 11.85
CA PRO A 527 9.23 15.73 13.25
C PRO A 527 8.32 16.85 13.76
N THR A 528 7.46 16.51 14.72
CA THR A 528 6.74 17.48 15.55
C THR A 528 7.51 17.79 16.83
N GLY A 529 6.96 18.67 17.69
CA GLY A 529 7.55 18.97 19.01
C GLY A 529 8.39 20.25 19.09
N HIS A 530 8.52 21.00 18.00
CA HIS A 530 9.30 22.24 17.92
C HIS A 530 8.41 23.51 17.89
N GLY A 531 7.26 23.47 18.58
CA GLY A 531 6.27 24.57 18.56
C GLY A 531 5.47 24.71 17.24
N GLY A 532 5.69 23.81 16.28
CA GLY A 532 5.04 23.81 14.96
C GLY A 532 5.90 24.43 13.85
N LEU A 533 5.56 24.12 12.60
CA LEU A 533 6.25 24.66 11.43
C LEU A 533 5.91 26.14 11.25
N ALA A 534 6.93 27.01 11.24
CA ALA A 534 6.79 28.43 10.96
C ALA A 534 6.95 28.74 9.47
N LYS A 535 7.81 27.99 8.77
CA LYS A 535 8.09 28.17 7.35
C LYS A 535 8.69 26.91 6.73
N LEU A 536 8.35 26.65 5.48
CA LEU A 536 8.98 25.65 4.62
C LEU A 536 9.48 26.32 3.35
N GLN A 537 10.69 26.01 2.94
CA GLN A 537 11.30 26.54 1.71
C GLN A 537 11.93 25.39 0.93
N LEU A 538 11.63 25.30 -0.36
CA LEU A 538 12.26 24.36 -1.26
C LEU A 538 13.26 25.12 -2.13
N PHE A 539 14.51 24.67 -2.16
CA PHE A 539 15.57 25.24 -2.98
C PHE A 539 15.98 24.27 -4.08
N ASN A 540 16.32 24.80 -5.24
CA ASN A 540 17.00 24.04 -6.29
C ASN A 540 18.48 23.91 -5.90
N THR A 541 18.93 22.70 -5.61
CA THR A 541 20.29 22.34 -5.22
C THR A 541 20.75 21.15 -6.07
N PRO A 542 21.16 21.37 -7.34
CA PRO A 542 21.36 20.31 -8.33
C PRO A 542 22.65 19.51 -8.09
N PHE A 543 22.66 18.66 -7.05
CA PHE A 543 23.77 17.73 -6.82
C PHE A 543 23.82 16.63 -7.89
N GLY A 544 22.71 16.37 -8.58
CA GLY A 544 22.58 15.43 -9.68
C GLY A 544 22.49 13.96 -9.26
N SER A 545 22.61 13.06 -10.24
CA SER A 545 22.70 11.61 -10.02
C SER A 545 24.11 11.12 -10.30
N LYS A 546 24.85 10.74 -9.26
CA LYS A 546 26.15 10.08 -9.44
C LYS A 546 26.28 8.90 -8.49
N TRP A 547 26.58 7.76 -9.06
CA TRP A 547 27.01 6.56 -8.34
C TRP A 547 28.45 6.79 -7.85
N GLN A 548 28.68 6.62 -6.54
CA GLN A 548 30.02 6.66 -5.91
C GLN A 548 30.77 8.01 -5.96
N ALA A 549 30.24 9.06 -6.59
CA ALA A 549 30.86 10.38 -6.55
C ALA A 549 30.52 11.09 -5.24
N ARG A 550 31.54 11.43 -4.45
CA ARG A 550 31.37 12.19 -3.21
C ARG A 550 30.72 13.54 -3.51
N LEU A 551 29.52 13.74 -2.98
CA LEU A 551 28.86 15.03 -3.01
C LEU A 551 29.51 15.94 -1.97
N THR A 552 29.75 17.20 -2.34
CA THR A 552 30.37 18.19 -1.45
C THR A 552 29.30 19.00 -0.74
N ALA A 553 29.41 19.15 0.58
CA ALA A 553 28.47 19.98 1.32
C ALA A 553 28.47 21.44 0.83
N ILE A 554 27.28 22.04 0.76
CA ILE A 554 27.10 23.45 0.40
C ILE A 554 27.11 24.32 1.65
N ARG A 555 27.33 25.63 1.50
CA ARG A 555 27.16 26.55 2.64
C ARG A 555 25.69 26.88 2.80
N SER A 556 25.20 26.92 4.03
CA SER A 556 23.81 27.31 4.30
C SER A 556 23.47 28.71 3.80
N THR A 557 24.46 29.60 3.73
CA THR A 557 24.33 30.97 3.20
C THR A 557 24.16 31.03 1.68
N ASP A 558 24.44 29.94 0.96
CA ASP A 558 24.28 29.88 -0.48
C ASP A 558 22.82 29.57 -0.88
N LEU A 559 22.00 29.07 0.05
CA LEU A 559 20.57 28.86 -0.17
C LEU A 559 19.84 30.20 -0.35
N GLY A 560 19.04 30.30 -1.41
CA GLY A 560 18.35 31.54 -1.80
C GLY A 560 19.19 32.49 -2.66
N THR A 561 20.46 32.14 -2.94
CA THR A 561 21.27 32.86 -3.93
C THR A 561 20.95 32.42 -5.36
N THR A 562 21.57 33.07 -6.35
CA THR A 562 21.48 32.65 -7.76
C THR A 562 22.02 31.23 -8.00
N GLY A 563 22.90 30.72 -7.12
CA GLY A 563 23.41 29.35 -7.19
C GLY A 563 22.38 28.31 -6.75
N TYR A 564 21.59 28.64 -5.71
CA TYR A 564 20.56 27.75 -5.15
C TYR A 564 19.24 28.50 -4.93
N PRO A 565 18.53 28.85 -6.01
CA PRO A 565 17.35 29.71 -5.92
C PRO A 565 16.18 29.02 -5.19
N LEU A 566 15.35 29.84 -4.55
CA LEU A 566 14.07 29.41 -3.97
C LEU A 566 13.12 28.99 -5.10
N VAL A 567 12.46 27.84 -4.91
CA VAL A 567 11.52 27.23 -5.86
C VAL A 567 10.08 27.33 -5.35
N ASN A 568 9.89 27.20 -4.04
CA ASN A 568 8.57 27.21 -3.41
C ASN A 568 8.72 27.58 -1.93
N GLU A 569 7.76 28.31 -1.38
CA GLU A 569 7.69 28.65 0.03
C GLU A 569 6.28 28.46 0.57
N TRP A 570 6.17 27.83 1.74
CA TRP A 570 4.93 27.70 2.51
C TRP A 570 5.09 28.30 3.90
N THR A 571 4.05 28.96 4.37
CA THR A 571 3.89 29.40 5.77
C THR A 571 2.53 28.95 6.28
N PRO A 572 2.29 28.90 7.59
CA PRO A 572 0.97 28.56 8.14
C PRO A 572 -0.19 29.38 7.56
N ALA A 573 0.07 30.63 7.16
CA ALA A 573 -0.91 31.51 6.53
C ALA A 573 -1.36 31.04 5.14
N ALA A 574 -0.53 30.26 4.42
CA ALA A 574 -0.91 29.67 3.14
C ALA A 574 -1.95 28.55 3.27
N GLY A 575 -2.06 27.92 4.46
CA GLY A 575 -3.05 26.90 4.76
C GLY A 575 -3.09 25.77 3.72
N PHE A 576 -4.30 25.47 3.24
CA PHE A 576 -4.58 24.43 2.24
C PHE A 576 -4.52 24.93 0.78
N GLY A 577 -4.38 26.24 0.58
CA GLY A 577 -4.13 26.85 -0.74
C GLY A 577 -2.78 26.43 -1.33
N GLY A 578 -1.88 25.99 -0.46
CA GLY A 578 -0.51 25.63 -0.79
C GLY A 578 0.39 26.86 -0.84
N GLY A 579 1.65 26.68 -0.46
CA GLY A 579 2.67 27.70 -0.67
C GLY A 579 2.85 27.92 -2.18
N PRO A 580 2.79 29.16 -2.69
CA PRO A 580 3.00 29.39 -4.12
C PRO A 580 4.45 29.08 -4.50
N GLY A 581 4.62 28.52 -5.69
CA GLY A 581 5.92 28.47 -6.34
C GLY A 581 6.53 29.87 -6.49
N ALA A 582 7.84 29.90 -6.73
CA ALA A 582 8.58 31.14 -6.96
C ALA A 582 7.91 31.97 -8.08
N PRO A 583 7.95 33.31 -8.01
CA PRO A 583 7.41 34.15 -9.07
C PRO A 583 8.02 33.79 -10.44
N GLY A 584 7.19 33.77 -11.48
CA GLY A 584 7.64 33.51 -12.84
C GLY A 584 6.50 33.41 -13.83
N ILE A 585 6.85 33.30 -15.11
CA ILE A 585 5.90 33.14 -16.22
C ILE A 585 6.07 31.74 -16.78
N THR A 586 4.95 31.01 -16.91
CA THR A 586 4.95 29.71 -17.58
C THR A 586 5.38 29.86 -19.03
N GLN A 587 6.45 29.17 -19.43
CA GLN A 587 6.98 29.20 -20.79
C GLN A 587 6.21 28.23 -21.67
N PHE A 588 5.07 28.65 -22.23
CA PHE A 588 4.21 27.77 -23.03
C PHE A 588 3.90 28.36 -24.41
N ASP A 589 4.28 27.62 -25.46
CA ASP A 589 3.91 27.88 -26.84
C ASP A 589 2.87 26.86 -27.31
N ALA A 590 1.68 27.35 -27.64
CA ALA A 590 0.58 26.51 -28.13
C ALA A 590 0.87 25.92 -29.53
N ALA A 591 1.81 26.47 -30.29
CA ALA A 591 2.23 25.91 -31.57
C ALA A 591 2.96 24.57 -31.43
N ALA A 592 3.50 24.26 -30.25
CA ALA A 592 4.14 22.97 -29.95
C ALA A 592 3.12 21.85 -29.64
N CYS A 593 1.83 22.19 -29.55
CA CYS A 593 0.77 21.21 -29.30
C CYS A 593 0.52 20.32 -30.52
N LYS A 594 0.13 19.07 -30.26
CA LYS A 594 -0.35 18.18 -31.32
C LYS A 594 -1.54 18.80 -32.06
N ALA A 595 -1.56 18.62 -33.38
CA ALA A 595 -2.64 19.13 -34.22
C ALA A 595 -4.00 18.55 -33.77
N GLY A 596 -4.98 19.44 -33.56
CA GLY A 596 -6.33 19.06 -33.12
C GLY A 596 -6.53 18.99 -31.60
N ALA A 597 -5.45 19.07 -30.80
CA ALA A 597 -5.55 19.07 -29.34
C ALA A 597 -6.20 20.36 -28.80
N VAL A 598 -7.04 20.24 -27.79
CA VAL A 598 -7.63 21.38 -27.08
C VAL A 598 -6.58 22.00 -26.17
N VAL A 599 -6.16 23.22 -26.50
CA VAL A 599 -5.20 23.98 -25.69
C VAL A 599 -5.87 24.47 -24.42
N LYS A 600 -5.37 24.04 -23.26
CA LYS A 600 -5.72 24.60 -21.95
C LYS A 600 -4.56 25.49 -21.48
N ARG A 601 -4.89 26.58 -20.81
CA ARG A 601 -3.89 27.52 -20.29
C ARG A 601 -3.97 27.56 -18.76
N PRO A 602 -2.84 27.80 -18.07
CA PRO A 602 -2.87 28.12 -16.65
C PRO A 602 -3.80 29.30 -16.40
N THR A 603 -4.57 29.26 -15.33
CA THR A 603 -5.26 30.43 -14.79
C THR A 603 -4.20 31.49 -14.47
N ARG A 604 -4.40 32.72 -14.95
CA ARG A 604 -3.45 33.82 -14.76
C ARG A 604 -3.37 34.27 -13.31
#